data_AF-A0A3M7BY96-F1
#
_entry.id   AF-A0A3M7BY96-F1
#
_cell.length_a   1.000
_cell.length_b   1.000
_cell.length_c   1.000
_cell.angle_alpha   90.00
_cell.angle_beta   90.00
_cell.angle_gamma   90.00
#
_symmetry.space_group_name_H-M   'P 1'
#
loop_
_entity.id
_entity.type
_entity.pdbx_description
1 polymer ?
#
loop_
_entity_poly.entity_id
_entity_poly.type
_entity_poly.pdbx_seq_one_letter_code
_entity_poly.pdbx_strand_id
1 'polypeptide(L)'
;MSLTYTMDSLTNPNYTAIADVMLPHTQNTFWHEFHEVSKSTPQLNYFEKLWMAWYAFIGNDVLATGIMSFLMHEIVYFGRSLPWMIIDRIPAFNKYKIQNQKVPSAKEQWDCAKLVLLSHFTVELPQIWFFHPMAQFVGLETGVPFPSLLTMAYQIAIFFVLEDTWHYWSHRALHWGPLYKNIHKIHHQYSAPFGLAAEYASPLEVMILGLGSVGPPILWCAVTKDLHILTMYVWIVLRLSQAIDSHSGYEFPWSLHHFLPFWAGADHHDTHHEKFIGNYSSSFRWWDYVLDTESGPEAAQRRRERKIAKAKKAQ
;
A
#
# COMPACT_ATOMS: atom_id res chain seq x y z
N MET A 1 23.09 14.10 16.47
CA MET A 1 24.38 14.20 15.76
C MET A 1 24.15 13.55 14.41
N SER A 2 24.00 14.35 13.34
CA SER A 2 23.77 13.80 11.99
C SER A 2 25.05 13.10 11.57
N LEU A 3 25.02 11.78 11.45
CA LEU A 3 26.07 11.04 10.76
C LEU A 3 25.77 11.14 9.27
N THR A 4 26.10 12.31 8.70
CA THR A 4 26.13 12.50 7.26
C THR A 4 27.22 11.58 6.71
N TYR A 5 26.84 10.45 6.12
CA TYR A 5 27.76 9.68 5.30
C TYR A 5 28.08 10.53 4.07
N THR A 6 29.25 11.18 4.07
CA THR A 6 29.82 11.79 2.88
C THR A 6 30.14 10.70 1.85
N MET A 7 30.24 11.07 0.57
CA MET A 7 30.69 10.20 -0.54
C MET A 7 32.06 9.54 -0.34
N ASP A 8 32.70 9.66 0.82
CA ASP A 8 33.98 9.06 1.19
C ASP A 8 33.89 7.55 1.53
N SER A 9 32.68 7.03 1.78
CA SER A 9 32.50 5.61 2.14
C SER A 9 32.76 4.63 0.98
N LEU A 10 32.70 5.11 -0.27
CA LEU A 10 33.00 4.31 -1.47
C LEU A 10 34.51 4.22 -1.78
N THR A 11 35.35 4.95 -1.05
CA THR A 11 36.81 5.00 -1.26
C THR A 11 37.62 4.47 -0.09
N ASN A 12 36.97 3.97 0.96
CA ASN A 12 37.68 3.44 2.13
C ASN A 12 38.25 2.03 1.81
N PRO A 13 39.59 1.85 1.80
CA PRO A 13 40.24 0.61 1.37
C PRO A 13 40.00 -0.60 2.30
N ASN A 14 39.27 -0.41 3.41
CA ASN A 14 38.92 -1.48 4.35
C ASN A 14 37.60 -2.22 4.02
N TYR A 15 36.83 -1.79 3.01
CA TYR A 15 35.62 -2.50 2.56
C TYR A 15 35.92 -3.23 1.25
N THR A 16 36.30 -4.51 1.36
CA THR A 16 36.80 -5.29 0.22
C THR A 16 35.71 -6.14 -0.47
N ALA A 17 34.54 -6.28 0.15
CA ALA A 17 33.40 -7.00 -0.42
C ALA A 17 32.07 -6.24 -0.26
N ILE A 18 31.13 -6.45 -1.18
CA ILE A 18 29.73 -5.96 -1.06
C ILE A 18 29.10 -6.43 0.27
N ALA A 19 29.52 -7.59 0.77
CA ALA A 19 29.11 -8.12 2.07
C ALA A 19 29.51 -7.21 3.25
N ASP A 20 30.66 -6.52 3.16
CA ASP A 20 31.14 -5.60 4.19
C ASP A 20 30.37 -4.27 4.19
N VAL A 21 29.44 -4.06 3.26
CA VAL A 21 28.46 -2.96 3.30
C VAL A 21 27.10 -3.46 3.80
N MET A 22 26.82 -4.75 3.59
CA MET A 22 25.51 -5.40 3.77
C MET A 22 25.32 -6.12 5.13
N LEU A 23 26.37 -6.28 5.94
CA LEU A 23 26.29 -6.90 7.26
C LEU A 23 26.17 -5.85 8.38
N PRO A 24 25.53 -6.18 9.53
CA PRO A 24 25.50 -5.28 10.68
C PRO A 24 26.91 -4.93 11.14
N HIS A 25 27.25 -3.63 11.18
CA HIS A 25 28.62 -3.17 11.45
C HIS A 25 28.97 -3.10 12.93
N THR A 26 28.02 -3.39 13.82
CA THR A 26 28.24 -3.34 15.27
C THR A 26 28.43 -4.75 15.83
N GLN A 27 29.51 -4.97 16.59
CA GLN A 27 29.66 -6.16 17.44
C GLN A 27 28.74 -6.10 18.68
N ASN A 28 28.03 -5.00 18.87
CA ASN A 28 27.18 -4.73 20.00
C ASN A 28 25.79 -5.35 19.80
N THR A 29 25.13 -5.66 20.92
CA THR A 29 23.73 -6.09 20.88
C THR A 29 22.80 -4.90 20.68
N PHE A 30 21.61 -5.12 20.13
CA PHE A 30 20.58 -4.08 20.02
C PHE A 30 20.31 -3.35 21.36
N TRP A 31 20.26 -4.10 22.47
CA TRP A 31 20.00 -3.53 23.79
C TRP A 31 21.16 -2.71 24.33
N HIS A 32 22.39 -3.02 23.92
CA HIS A 32 23.53 -2.15 24.19
C HIS A 32 23.35 -0.80 23.49
N GLU A 33 23.05 -0.80 22.19
CA GLU A 33 22.79 0.45 21.43
C GLU A 33 21.62 1.24 22.02
N PHE A 34 20.53 0.56 22.38
CA PHE A 34 19.39 1.19 23.03
C PHE A 34 19.76 1.87 24.35
N HIS A 35 20.60 1.24 25.16
CA HIS A 35 21.05 1.80 26.43
C HIS A 35 21.94 3.04 26.23
N GLU A 36 22.87 3.01 25.27
CA GLU A 36 23.73 4.17 24.96
C GLU A 36 22.95 5.33 24.32
N VAL A 37 22.01 5.04 23.43
CA VAL A 37 21.05 6.03 22.90
C VAL A 37 20.25 6.63 24.06
N SER A 38 19.72 5.80 24.96
CA SER A 38 18.89 6.26 26.08
C SER A 38 19.63 7.20 27.03
N LYS A 39 20.92 6.95 27.28
CA LYS A 39 21.79 7.82 28.08
C LYS A 39 22.08 9.15 27.38
N SER A 40 22.38 9.10 26.08
CA SER A 40 22.80 10.28 25.31
C SER A 40 21.63 11.18 24.89
N THR A 41 20.41 10.64 24.86
CA THR A 41 19.20 11.35 24.43
C THR A 41 18.04 11.21 25.43
N PRO A 42 18.21 11.63 26.70
CA PRO A 42 17.20 11.42 27.75
C PRO A 42 15.85 12.05 27.41
N GLN A 43 15.84 13.15 26.65
CA GLN A 43 14.66 13.90 26.22
C GLN A 43 13.75 13.15 25.23
N LEU A 44 14.25 12.15 24.52
CA LEU A 44 13.46 11.40 23.54
C LEU A 44 12.51 10.42 24.21
N ASN A 45 11.38 10.16 23.57
CA ASN A 45 10.45 9.15 24.05
C ASN A 45 11.01 7.72 23.80
N TYR A 46 10.35 6.72 24.38
CA TYR A 46 10.81 5.33 24.31
C TYR A 46 10.88 4.79 22.87
N PHE A 47 9.91 5.12 22.01
CA PHE A 47 9.88 4.66 20.63
C PHE A 47 10.92 5.33 19.75
N GLU A 48 11.19 6.62 19.96
CA GLU A 48 12.28 7.35 19.29
C GLU A 48 13.65 6.75 19.66
N LYS A 49 13.83 6.34 20.92
CA LYS A 49 15.05 5.64 21.37
C LYS A 49 15.18 4.26 20.72
N LEU A 50 14.10 3.48 20.64
CA LEU A 50 14.11 2.19 19.92
C LEU A 50 14.44 2.36 18.44
N TRP A 51 13.90 3.42 17.83
CA TRP A 51 14.14 3.76 16.44
C TRP A 51 15.60 4.11 16.19
N MET A 52 16.18 5.02 16.98
CA MET A 52 17.62 5.33 16.90
C MET A 52 18.49 4.09 17.16
N ALA A 53 18.13 3.26 18.14
CA ALA A 53 18.86 2.04 18.44
C ALA A 53 18.83 1.04 17.28
N TRP A 54 17.73 0.97 16.50
CA TRP A 54 17.64 0.12 15.32
C TRP A 54 18.64 0.54 14.24
N TYR A 55 18.68 1.83 13.91
CA TYR A 55 19.63 2.34 12.91
C TYR A 55 21.08 2.20 13.40
N ALA A 56 21.34 2.45 14.68
CA ALA A 56 22.67 2.25 15.28
C ALA A 56 23.09 0.78 15.26
N PHE A 57 22.20 -0.15 15.64
CA PHE A 57 22.47 -1.59 15.67
C PHE A 57 22.80 -2.15 14.29
N ILE A 58 22.04 -1.76 13.27
CA ILE A 58 22.30 -2.18 11.89
C ILE A 58 23.56 -1.49 11.33
N GLY A 59 23.78 -0.22 11.68
CA GLY A 59 24.96 0.55 11.25
C GLY A 59 24.98 0.90 9.76
N ASN A 60 23.86 0.72 9.06
CA ASN A 60 23.68 1.10 7.65
C ASN A 60 22.21 1.49 7.42
N ASP A 61 21.95 2.74 7.07
CA ASP A 61 20.60 3.30 6.94
C ASP A 61 19.78 2.64 5.82
N VAL A 62 20.44 2.26 4.71
CA VAL A 62 19.80 1.56 3.59
C VAL A 62 19.29 0.20 4.05
N LEU A 63 20.14 -0.57 4.72
CA LEU A 63 19.76 -1.87 5.28
C LEU A 63 18.68 -1.72 6.35
N ALA A 64 18.86 -0.78 7.29
CA ALA A 64 17.96 -0.56 8.40
C ALA A 64 16.56 -0.21 7.90
N THR A 65 16.47 0.68 6.91
CA THR A 65 15.20 1.09 6.31
C THR A 65 14.61 -0.02 5.46
N GLY A 66 15.43 -0.66 4.61
CA GLY A 66 14.95 -1.69 3.71
C GLY A 66 14.40 -2.91 4.43
N ILE A 67 15.12 -3.41 5.46
CA ILE A 67 14.65 -4.54 6.29
C ILE A 67 13.36 -4.16 7.02
N MET A 68 13.32 -2.99 7.66
CA MET A 68 12.12 -2.54 8.38
C MET A 68 10.92 -2.37 7.44
N SER A 69 11.13 -1.77 6.27
CA SER A 69 10.08 -1.54 5.27
C SER A 69 9.50 -2.85 4.76
N PHE A 70 10.36 -3.80 4.38
CA PHE A 70 9.92 -5.09 3.85
C PHE A 70 9.22 -5.92 4.92
N LEU A 71 9.78 -6.02 6.13
CA LEU A 71 9.12 -6.73 7.23
C LEU A 71 7.78 -6.11 7.61
N MET A 72 7.70 -4.77 7.65
CA MET A 72 6.45 -4.07 7.93
C MET A 72 5.38 -4.41 6.88
N HIS A 73 5.74 -4.35 5.59
CA HIS A 73 4.83 -4.69 4.50
C HIS A 73 4.33 -6.14 4.62
N GLU A 74 5.24 -7.11 4.75
CA GLU A 74 4.89 -8.53 4.87
C GLU A 74 3.98 -8.80 6.08
N ILE A 75 4.35 -8.28 7.26
CA ILE A 75 3.58 -8.46 8.49
C ILE A 75 2.18 -7.86 8.35
N VAL A 76 2.06 -6.66 7.78
CA VAL A 76 0.78 -5.97 7.63
C VAL A 76 -0.08 -6.64 6.56
N TYR A 77 0.49 -6.97 5.40
CA TYR A 77 -0.25 -7.54 4.29
C TYR A 77 -0.85 -8.91 4.65
N PHE A 78 0.00 -9.85 5.10
CA PHE A 78 -0.48 -11.18 5.48
C PHE A 78 -1.27 -11.12 6.79
N GLY A 79 -0.85 -10.31 7.76
CA GLY A 79 -1.57 -10.12 9.03
C GLY A 79 -2.98 -9.57 8.84
N ARG A 80 -3.17 -8.58 7.96
CA ARG A 80 -4.47 -7.98 7.65
C ARG A 80 -5.36 -8.91 6.82
N SER A 81 -4.76 -9.80 6.01
CA SER A 81 -5.46 -10.81 5.22
C SER A 81 -6.02 -11.97 6.08
N LEU A 82 -5.34 -12.32 7.18
CA LEU A 82 -5.74 -13.45 8.04
C LEU A 82 -7.18 -13.38 8.59
N PRO A 83 -7.67 -12.24 9.14
CA PRO A 83 -9.06 -12.12 9.57
C PRO A 83 -10.07 -12.50 8.49
N TRP A 84 -9.82 -12.13 7.24
CA TRP A 84 -10.71 -12.44 6.11
C TRP A 84 -10.73 -13.94 5.81
N MET A 85 -9.57 -14.59 5.82
CA MET A 85 -9.45 -16.04 5.65
C MET A 85 -10.15 -16.82 6.77
N ILE A 86 -10.11 -16.31 8.01
CA ILE A 86 -10.79 -16.91 9.16
C ILE A 86 -12.32 -16.78 9.00
N ILE A 87 -12.79 -15.58 8.64
CA ILE A 87 -14.22 -15.29 8.49
C ILE A 87 -14.86 -16.11 7.35
N ASP A 88 -14.13 -16.38 6.25
CA ASP A 88 -14.57 -17.27 5.17
C ASP A 88 -14.91 -18.70 5.66
N ARG A 89 -14.46 -19.10 6.86
CA ARG A 89 -14.72 -20.42 7.46
C ARG A 89 -15.80 -20.43 8.54
N ILE A 90 -16.42 -19.28 8.82
CA ILE A 90 -17.42 -19.13 9.88
C ILE A 90 -18.78 -18.82 9.22
N PRO A 91 -19.71 -19.79 9.13
CA PRO A 91 -20.98 -19.64 8.40
C PRO A 91 -21.85 -18.45 8.84
N ALA A 92 -21.72 -18.00 10.09
CA ALA A 92 -22.45 -16.85 10.63
C ALA A 92 -22.19 -15.54 9.84
N PHE A 93 -21.07 -15.44 9.14
CA PHE A 93 -20.71 -14.27 8.35
C PHE A 93 -21.10 -14.37 6.86
N ASN A 94 -21.62 -15.51 6.40
CA ASN A 94 -22.04 -15.69 5.00
C ASN A 94 -23.11 -14.69 4.55
N LYS A 95 -23.91 -14.18 5.49
CA LYS A 95 -24.91 -13.12 5.24
C LYS A 95 -24.29 -11.77 4.84
N TYR A 96 -23.01 -11.56 5.11
CA TYR A 96 -22.25 -10.36 4.74
C TYR A 96 -21.35 -10.58 3.52
N LYS A 97 -21.23 -11.81 3.01
CA LYS A 97 -20.43 -12.09 1.82
C LYS A 97 -21.21 -11.64 0.58
N ILE A 98 -20.61 -10.77 -0.25
CA ILE A 98 -21.26 -10.16 -1.41
C ILE A 98 -21.60 -11.25 -2.45
N GLN A 99 -20.59 -12.01 -2.89
CA GLN A 99 -20.75 -13.17 -3.76
C GLN A 99 -20.70 -14.48 -2.97
N ASN A 100 -21.71 -14.74 -2.12
CA ASN A 100 -21.73 -15.87 -1.17
C ASN A 100 -21.62 -17.28 -1.78
N GLN A 101 -21.82 -17.44 -3.09
CA GLN A 101 -21.65 -18.71 -3.80
C GLN A 101 -20.18 -18.99 -4.19
N LYS A 102 -19.28 -18.02 -4.03
CA LYS A 102 -17.88 -18.07 -4.48
C LYS A 102 -16.91 -17.82 -3.32
N VAL A 103 -16.82 -18.78 -2.40
CA VAL A 103 -15.83 -18.74 -1.31
C VAL A 103 -14.53 -19.40 -1.77
N PRO A 104 -13.36 -18.76 -1.61
CA PRO A 104 -12.09 -19.33 -2.06
C PRO A 104 -11.72 -20.59 -1.29
N SER A 105 -11.34 -21.63 -2.02
CA SER A 105 -10.82 -22.88 -1.45
C SER A 105 -9.43 -22.67 -0.83
N ALA A 106 -9.02 -23.58 0.07
CA ALA A 106 -7.68 -23.55 0.65
C ALA A 106 -6.57 -23.65 -0.40
N LYS A 107 -6.83 -24.38 -1.50
CA LYS A 107 -5.89 -24.48 -2.62
C LYS A 107 -5.74 -23.14 -3.33
N GLU A 108 -6.85 -22.44 -3.62
CA GLU A 108 -6.80 -21.13 -4.27
C GLU A 108 -6.09 -20.09 -3.39
N GLN A 109 -6.35 -20.09 -2.09
CA GLN A 109 -5.64 -19.22 -1.15
C GLN A 109 -4.13 -19.53 -1.14
N TRP A 110 -3.73 -20.80 -1.16
CA TRP A 110 -2.32 -21.20 -1.21
C TRP A 110 -1.64 -20.82 -2.54
N ASP A 111 -2.31 -21.04 -3.67
CA ASP A 111 -1.81 -20.68 -4.99
C ASP A 111 -1.67 -19.15 -5.12
N CYS A 112 -2.62 -18.39 -4.58
CA CYS A 112 -2.56 -16.94 -4.45
C CYS A 112 -1.37 -16.50 -3.58
N ALA A 113 -1.25 -17.04 -2.36
CA ALA A 113 -0.17 -16.70 -1.44
C ALA A 113 1.23 -16.90 -2.05
N LYS A 114 1.45 -18.01 -2.76
CA LYS A 114 2.74 -18.29 -3.41
C LYS A 114 3.11 -17.26 -4.47
N LEU A 115 2.15 -16.86 -5.31
CA LEU A 115 2.41 -15.88 -6.36
C LEU A 115 2.65 -14.50 -5.78
N VAL A 116 1.84 -14.10 -4.81
CA VAL A 116 2.00 -12.84 -4.06
C VAL A 116 3.38 -12.79 -3.41
N LEU A 117 3.76 -13.82 -2.64
CA LEU A 117 5.08 -13.89 -2.00
C LEU A 117 6.22 -13.86 -3.03
N LEU A 118 6.07 -14.59 -4.15
CA LEU A 118 7.06 -14.53 -5.23
C LEU A 118 7.20 -13.10 -5.77
N SER A 119 6.09 -12.40 -5.99
CA SER A 119 6.09 -11.00 -6.45
C SER A 119 6.73 -10.07 -5.43
N HIS A 120 6.41 -10.21 -4.13
CA HIS A 120 6.98 -9.38 -3.08
C HIS A 120 8.52 -9.51 -3.05
N PHE A 121 9.05 -10.73 -3.15
CA PHE A 121 10.51 -10.94 -3.15
C PHE A 121 11.19 -10.55 -4.47
N THR A 122 10.51 -10.65 -5.62
CA THR A 122 11.15 -10.45 -6.94
C THR A 122 10.89 -9.09 -7.55
N VAL A 123 9.85 -8.39 -7.13
CA VAL A 123 9.42 -7.08 -7.67
C VAL A 123 9.47 -6.02 -6.58
N GLU A 124 8.76 -6.23 -5.47
CA GLU A 124 8.59 -5.19 -4.45
C GLU A 124 9.85 -5.00 -3.59
N LEU A 125 10.53 -6.07 -3.21
CA LEU A 125 11.76 -6.01 -2.41
C LEU A 125 12.83 -5.19 -3.14
N PRO A 126 13.13 -5.39 -4.44
CA PRO A 126 13.97 -4.48 -5.19
C PRO A 126 13.48 -3.02 -5.16
N GLN A 127 12.18 -2.77 -5.34
CA GLN A 127 11.63 -1.41 -5.30
C GLN A 127 11.84 -0.74 -3.93
N ILE A 128 11.61 -1.47 -2.84
CA ILE A 128 11.85 -1.02 -1.46
C ILE A 128 13.34 -0.73 -1.24
N TRP A 129 14.22 -1.58 -1.78
CA TRP A 129 15.67 -1.40 -1.62
C TRP A 129 16.18 -0.15 -2.35
N PHE A 130 15.67 0.12 -3.54
CA PHE A 130 15.99 1.34 -4.29
C PHE A 130 15.24 2.58 -3.78
N PHE A 131 14.15 2.40 -3.03
CA PHE A 131 13.39 3.50 -2.46
C PHE A 131 14.22 4.34 -1.50
N HIS A 132 14.97 3.72 -0.57
CA HIS A 132 15.69 4.48 0.45
C HIS A 132 16.74 5.46 -0.14
N PRO A 133 17.65 5.05 -1.05
CA PRO A 133 18.58 5.98 -1.69
C PRO A 133 17.87 7.12 -2.44
N MET A 134 16.79 6.80 -3.16
CA MET A 134 15.99 7.81 -3.87
C MET A 134 15.31 8.78 -2.89
N ALA A 135 14.78 8.25 -1.80
CA ALA A 135 14.09 9.03 -0.78
C ALA A 135 15.07 9.97 -0.06
N GLN A 136 16.26 9.49 0.29
CA GLN A 136 17.32 10.35 0.85
C GLN A 136 17.76 11.41 -0.15
N PHE A 137 17.89 11.08 -1.44
CA PHE A 137 18.21 12.06 -2.48
C PHE A 137 17.18 13.20 -2.55
N VAL A 138 15.89 12.91 -2.34
CA VAL A 138 14.85 13.95 -2.34
C VAL A 138 14.66 14.63 -0.98
N GLY A 139 15.36 14.21 0.08
CA GLY A 139 15.36 14.84 1.41
C GLY A 139 14.44 14.18 2.44
N LEU A 140 14.13 12.89 2.30
CA LEU A 140 13.33 12.16 3.28
C LEU A 140 14.08 12.05 4.61
N GLU A 141 13.41 12.45 5.69
CA GLU A 141 13.96 12.35 7.03
C GLU A 141 13.72 10.96 7.65
N THR A 142 14.76 10.40 8.25
CA THR A 142 14.72 9.14 9.02
C THR A 142 15.04 9.34 10.50
N GLY A 143 15.31 10.57 10.91
CA GLY A 143 15.80 10.93 12.24
C GLY A 143 14.73 10.97 13.33
N VAL A 144 15.03 11.67 14.41
CA VAL A 144 14.11 11.95 15.52
C VAL A 144 14.31 13.41 15.95
N PRO A 145 13.32 14.08 16.57
CA PRO A 145 12.02 13.56 17.01
C PRO A 145 11.05 13.21 15.86
N PHE A 146 10.06 12.37 16.14
CA PHE A 146 9.04 12.03 15.16
C PHE A 146 8.14 13.22 14.83
N PRO A 147 7.56 13.26 13.61
CA PRO A 147 6.60 14.29 13.24
C PRO A 147 5.35 14.24 14.15
N SER A 148 4.70 15.39 14.30
CA SER A 148 3.44 15.45 15.03
C SER A 148 2.35 14.61 14.36
N LEU A 149 1.39 14.11 15.14
CA LEU A 149 0.24 13.37 14.61
C LEU A 149 -0.54 14.19 13.56
N LEU A 150 -0.66 15.50 13.76
CA LEU A 150 -1.31 16.40 12.81
C LEU A 150 -0.54 16.46 11.49
N THR A 151 0.80 16.56 11.56
CA THR A 151 1.69 16.55 10.39
C THR A 151 1.49 15.29 9.56
N MET A 152 1.56 14.13 10.22
CA MET A 152 1.32 12.85 9.55
C MET A 152 -0.08 12.78 8.96
N ALA A 153 -1.11 13.17 9.72
CA ALA A 153 -2.51 13.06 9.29
C ALA A 153 -2.82 13.87 8.04
N TYR A 154 -2.39 15.13 7.95
CA TYR A 154 -2.68 15.95 6.77
C TYR A 154 -1.87 15.47 5.54
N GLN A 155 -0.61 15.06 5.72
CA GLN A 155 0.22 14.52 4.63
C GLN A 155 -0.39 13.23 4.08
N ILE A 156 -0.79 12.31 4.96
CA ILE A 156 -1.48 11.06 4.60
C ILE A 156 -2.80 11.34 3.87
N ALA A 157 -3.59 12.31 4.31
CA ALA A 157 -4.83 12.68 3.63
C ALA A 157 -4.58 13.15 2.19
N ILE A 158 -3.51 13.93 1.97
CA ILE A 158 -3.07 14.34 0.63
C ILE A 158 -2.62 13.12 -0.19
N PHE A 159 -1.86 12.20 0.40
CA PHE A 159 -1.39 10.99 -0.29
C PHE A 159 -2.53 10.10 -0.73
N PHE A 160 -3.59 9.95 0.09
CA PHE A 160 -4.81 9.26 -0.32
C PHE A 160 -5.44 9.86 -1.58
N VAL A 161 -5.54 11.19 -1.67
CA VAL A 161 -6.14 11.86 -2.85
C VAL A 161 -5.27 11.69 -4.10
N LEU A 162 -3.96 11.85 -3.96
CA LEU A 162 -3.03 11.77 -5.07
C LEU A 162 -2.85 10.32 -5.56
N GLU A 163 -2.73 9.35 -4.66
CA GLU A 163 -2.66 7.94 -5.02
C GLU A 163 -3.96 7.46 -5.63
N ASP A 164 -5.13 7.83 -5.10
CA ASP A 164 -6.42 7.45 -5.68
C ASP A 164 -6.57 8.00 -7.11
N THR A 165 -6.04 9.21 -7.35
CA THR A 165 -5.96 9.79 -8.71
C THR A 165 -5.07 8.95 -9.62
N TRP A 166 -3.84 8.62 -9.20
CA TRP A 166 -2.95 7.76 -9.96
C TRP A 166 -3.60 6.40 -10.25
N HIS A 167 -4.17 5.79 -9.22
CA HIS A 167 -4.81 4.48 -9.28
C HIS A 167 -5.95 4.51 -10.29
N TYR A 168 -6.91 5.44 -10.17
CA TYR A 168 -8.06 5.50 -11.06
C TYR A 168 -7.65 5.53 -12.54
N TRP A 169 -6.73 6.42 -12.92
CA TRP A 169 -6.31 6.57 -14.30
C TRP A 169 -5.49 5.37 -14.80
N SER A 170 -4.57 4.86 -13.98
CA SER A 170 -3.76 3.69 -14.31
C SER A 170 -4.62 2.45 -14.45
N HIS A 171 -5.52 2.22 -13.50
CA HIS A 171 -6.44 1.10 -13.47
C HIS A 171 -7.39 1.15 -14.67
N ARG A 172 -7.99 2.30 -14.97
CA ARG A 172 -8.82 2.47 -16.16
C ARG A 172 -8.03 2.21 -17.46
N ALA A 173 -6.77 2.63 -17.53
CA ALA A 173 -5.91 2.34 -18.68
C ALA A 173 -5.57 0.85 -18.77
N LEU A 174 -5.33 0.17 -17.64
CA LEU A 174 -5.10 -1.26 -17.56
C LEU A 174 -6.30 -2.09 -18.06
N HIS A 175 -7.51 -1.53 -18.07
CA HIS A 175 -8.69 -2.14 -18.71
C HIS A 175 -8.78 -1.94 -20.23
N TRP A 176 -7.82 -1.24 -20.84
CA TRP A 176 -7.74 -1.18 -22.30
C TRP A 176 -7.25 -2.52 -22.88
N GLY A 177 -7.93 -3.03 -23.91
CA GLY A 177 -7.82 -4.42 -24.40
C GLY A 177 -6.42 -5.07 -24.37
N PRO A 178 -5.37 -4.46 -24.94
CA PRO A 178 -4.01 -5.00 -24.88
C PRO A 178 -3.41 -5.03 -23.47
N LEU A 179 -3.59 -3.98 -22.68
CA LEU A 179 -3.07 -3.92 -21.31
C LEU A 179 -3.85 -4.89 -20.41
N TYR A 180 -5.17 -4.99 -20.60
CA TYR A 180 -5.98 -5.95 -19.85
C TYR A 180 -5.49 -7.37 -20.07
N LYS A 181 -5.38 -7.77 -21.34
CA LYS A 181 -5.00 -9.13 -21.72
C LYS A 181 -3.63 -9.54 -21.17
N ASN A 182 -2.66 -8.62 -21.18
CA ASN A 182 -1.25 -8.94 -20.90
C ASN A 182 -0.79 -8.59 -19.47
N ILE A 183 -1.50 -7.70 -18.78
CA ILE A 183 -1.08 -7.15 -17.49
C ILE A 183 -2.17 -7.43 -16.44
N HIS A 184 -3.38 -6.92 -16.66
CA HIS A 184 -4.41 -6.85 -15.61
C HIS A 184 -5.29 -8.09 -15.48
N LYS A 185 -5.28 -8.98 -16.48
CA LYS A 185 -6.10 -10.20 -16.47
C LYS A 185 -5.77 -11.14 -15.31
N ILE A 186 -4.52 -11.14 -14.82
CA ILE A 186 -4.11 -11.97 -13.68
C ILE A 186 -4.82 -11.49 -12.39
N HIS A 187 -4.88 -10.19 -12.18
CA HIS A 187 -5.61 -9.58 -11.08
C HIS A 187 -7.11 -9.94 -11.12
N HIS A 188 -7.68 -9.94 -12.31
CA HIS A 188 -9.07 -10.33 -12.58
C HIS A 188 -9.33 -11.84 -12.61
N GLN A 189 -8.36 -12.69 -12.23
CA GLN A 189 -8.56 -14.15 -12.19
C GLN A 189 -9.73 -14.54 -11.28
N TYR A 190 -9.90 -13.83 -10.16
CA TYR A 190 -10.97 -14.07 -9.20
C TYR A 190 -12.09 -13.05 -9.41
N SER A 191 -13.18 -13.49 -10.05
CA SER A 191 -14.39 -12.65 -10.21
C SER A 191 -15.10 -12.31 -8.89
N ALA A 192 -14.83 -13.07 -7.83
CA ALA A 192 -15.15 -12.73 -6.45
C ALA A 192 -13.81 -12.62 -5.70
N PRO A 193 -13.32 -11.39 -5.47
CA PRO A 193 -12.03 -11.21 -4.81
C PRO A 193 -12.11 -11.63 -3.33
N PHE A 194 -10.93 -11.87 -2.75
CA PHE A 194 -10.74 -12.08 -1.33
C PHE A 194 -9.48 -11.32 -0.89
N GLY A 195 -9.37 -10.96 0.38
CA GLY A 195 -8.36 -9.99 0.85
C GLY A 195 -6.91 -10.30 0.43
N LEU A 196 -6.52 -11.58 0.42
CA LEU A 196 -5.18 -12.02 0.01
C LEU A 196 -4.89 -11.82 -1.49
N ALA A 197 -5.93 -11.67 -2.33
CA ALA A 197 -5.80 -11.43 -3.76
C ALA A 197 -5.56 -9.94 -4.10
N ALA A 198 -5.50 -9.05 -3.10
CA ALA A 198 -5.32 -7.61 -3.31
C ALA A 198 -4.04 -7.26 -4.10
N GLU A 199 -2.94 -7.98 -3.86
CA GLU A 199 -1.66 -7.85 -4.58
C GLU A 199 -1.39 -9.06 -5.51
N TYR A 200 -2.42 -9.88 -5.79
CA TYR A 200 -2.31 -10.95 -6.79
C TYR A 200 -2.39 -10.36 -8.19
N ALA A 201 -1.24 -9.99 -8.76
CA ALA A 201 -1.19 -9.27 -10.02
C ALA A 201 0.04 -9.66 -10.87
N SER A 202 0.10 -9.15 -12.10
CA SER A 202 1.30 -9.32 -12.93
C SER A 202 2.46 -8.46 -12.40
N PRO A 203 3.74 -8.82 -12.64
CA PRO A 203 4.87 -8.01 -12.18
C PRO A 203 4.81 -6.55 -12.63
N LEU A 204 4.37 -6.29 -13.85
CA LEU A 204 4.26 -4.92 -14.38
C LEU A 204 3.13 -4.13 -13.69
N GLU A 205 2.04 -4.79 -13.34
CA GLU A 205 0.97 -4.17 -12.56
C GLU A 205 1.43 -3.81 -11.14
N VAL A 206 2.13 -4.73 -10.48
CA VAL A 206 2.74 -4.48 -9.16
C VAL A 206 3.67 -3.28 -9.22
N MET A 207 4.50 -3.16 -10.26
CA MET A 207 5.34 -1.98 -10.45
C MET A 207 4.53 -0.67 -10.63
N ILE A 208 3.46 -0.69 -11.43
CA ILE A 208 2.60 0.48 -11.68
C ILE A 208 1.88 0.92 -10.40
N LEU A 209 1.32 -0.02 -9.65
CA LEU A 209 0.62 0.24 -8.40
C LEU A 209 1.61 0.69 -7.31
N GLY A 210 2.76 0.02 -7.20
CA GLY A 210 3.84 0.40 -6.29
C GLY A 210 4.34 1.83 -6.55
N LEU A 211 4.52 2.21 -7.82
CA LEU A 211 4.84 3.59 -8.21
C LEU A 211 3.75 4.58 -7.77
N GLY A 212 2.48 4.20 -7.84
CA GLY A 212 1.37 4.98 -7.33
C GLY A 212 1.39 5.18 -5.81
N SER A 213 1.78 4.13 -5.06
CA SER A 213 1.83 4.18 -3.60
C SER A 213 3.00 5.01 -3.07
N VAL A 214 4.18 4.95 -3.71
CA VAL A 214 5.38 5.68 -3.25
C VAL A 214 5.59 7.01 -3.97
N GLY A 215 5.06 7.17 -5.17
CA GLY A 215 5.25 8.35 -6.02
C GLY A 215 4.74 9.65 -5.40
N PRO A 216 3.48 9.75 -4.94
CA PRO A 216 2.95 10.97 -4.35
C PRO A 216 3.72 11.44 -3.10
N PRO A 217 4.08 10.57 -2.14
CA PRO A 217 4.93 11.00 -1.04
C PRO A 217 6.35 11.42 -1.46
N ILE A 218 6.97 10.74 -2.43
CA ILE A 218 8.28 11.15 -2.96
C ILE A 218 8.19 12.51 -3.65
N LEU A 219 7.14 12.76 -4.43
CA LEU A 219 6.88 14.06 -5.06
C LEU A 219 6.67 15.14 -4.00
N TRP A 220 5.88 14.84 -2.96
CA TRP A 220 5.69 15.74 -1.82
C TRP A 220 7.04 16.11 -1.20
N CYS A 221 7.83 15.11 -0.81
CA CYS A 221 9.15 15.31 -0.22
C CYS A 221 10.08 16.11 -1.15
N ALA A 222 10.07 15.83 -2.46
CA ALA A 222 10.89 16.56 -3.42
C ALA A 222 10.55 18.05 -3.48
N VAL A 223 9.27 18.41 -3.31
CA VAL A 223 8.78 19.80 -3.35
C VAL A 223 8.91 20.50 -1.99
N THR A 224 8.52 19.84 -0.91
CA THR A 224 8.39 20.47 0.42
C THR A 224 9.62 20.30 1.29
N LYS A 225 10.43 19.28 1.03
CA LYS A 225 11.51 18.80 1.93
C LYS A 225 11.02 18.49 3.34
N ASP A 226 9.73 18.20 3.48
CA ASP A 226 9.07 17.92 4.76
C ASP A 226 8.32 16.60 4.67
N LEU A 227 9.06 15.50 4.83
CA LEU A 227 8.48 14.17 4.95
C LEU A 227 9.38 13.26 5.79
N HIS A 228 8.76 12.60 6.76
CA HIS A 228 9.42 11.62 7.59
C HIS A 228 9.07 10.19 7.15
N ILE A 229 10.03 9.26 7.19
CA ILE A 229 9.81 7.84 6.89
C ILE A 229 8.72 7.19 7.76
N LEU A 230 8.53 7.67 8.99
CA LEU A 230 7.42 7.20 9.84
C LEU A 230 6.06 7.55 9.23
N THR A 231 5.88 8.74 8.66
CA THR A 231 4.68 9.11 7.91
C THR A 231 4.47 8.15 6.74
N MET A 232 5.56 7.79 6.04
CA MET A 232 5.53 6.81 4.95
C MET A 232 5.06 5.44 5.41
N TYR A 233 5.56 4.94 6.55
CA TYR A 233 5.12 3.64 7.07
C TYR A 233 3.65 3.65 7.46
N VAL A 234 3.18 4.70 8.15
CA VAL A 234 1.75 4.82 8.49
C VAL A 234 0.90 4.91 7.22
N TRP A 235 1.34 5.67 6.21
CA TRP A 235 0.69 5.73 4.90
C TRP A 235 0.57 4.36 4.24
N ILE A 236 1.67 3.60 4.13
CA ILE A 236 1.68 2.26 3.51
C ILE A 236 0.79 1.29 4.30
N VAL A 237 0.81 1.32 5.63
CA VAL A 237 -0.09 0.50 6.47
C VAL A 237 -1.56 0.78 6.16
N LEU A 238 -1.94 2.05 6.08
CA LEU A 238 -3.31 2.46 5.77
C LEU A 238 -3.70 2.07 4.33
N ARG A 239 -2.77 2.24 3.38
CA ARG A 239 -2.97 1.89 1.98
C ARG A 239 -3.16 0.38 1.77
N LEU A 240 -2.31 -0.45 2.39
CA LEU A 240 -2.43 -1.92 2.38
C LEU A 240 -3.75 -2.36 3.01
N SER A 241 -4.09 -1.77 4.17
CA SER A 241 -5.34 -2.07 4.86
C SER A 241 -6.54 -1.76 3.97
N GLN A 242 -6.53 -0.61 3.29
CA GLN A 242 -7.59 -0.23 2.36
C GLN A 242 -7.70 -1.20 1.17
N ALA A 243 -6.57 -1.56 0.54
CA ALA A 243 -6.57 -2.50 -0.59
C ALA A 243 -7.15 -3.86 -0.19
N ILE A 244 -6.69 -4.42 0.94
CA ILE A 244 -7.14 -5.72 1.42
C ILE A 244 -8.63 -5.67 1.78
N ASP A 245 -9.09 -4.57 2.38
CA ASP A 245 -10.48 -4.40 2.76
C ASP A 245 -11.40 -4.27 1.54
N SER A 246 -10.99 -3.54 0.49
CA SER A 246 -11.75 -3.44 -0.76
C SER A 246 -11.82 -4.78 -1.50
N HIS A 247 -10.84 -5.68 -1.31
CA HIS A 247 -10.84 -7.01 -1.90
C HIS A 247 -11.49 -8.08 -1.02
N SER A 248 -11.89 -7.77 0.22
CA SER A 248 -12.35 -8.76 1.20
C SER A 248 -13.58 -9.57 0.73
N GLY A 249 -14.40 -8.98 -0.13
CA GLY A 249 -15.68 -9.55 -0.58
C GLY A 249 -16.76 -9.55 0.50
N TYR A 250 -16.59 -8.73 1.54
CA TYR A 250 -17.51 -8.62 2.67
C TYR A 250 -18.09 -7.22 2.83
N GLU A 251 -19.41 -7.16 2.99
CA GLU A 251 -20.16 -5.94 3.24
C GLU A 251 -20.82 -5.99 4.63
N PHE A 252 -20.24 -5.27 5.58
CA PHE A 252 -20.74 -5.19 6.95
C PHE A 252 -21.50 -3.90 7.21
N PRO A 253 -22.43 -3.88 8.20
CA PRO A 253 -23.08 -2.64 8.64
C PRO A 253 -22.12 -1.54 9.13
N TRP A 254 -20.85 -1.88 9.41
CA TRP A 254 -19.80 -0.96 9.83
C TRP A 254 -18.71 -0.75 8.78
N SER A 255 -18.90 -1.20 7.54
CA SER A 255 -18.03 -0.85 6.42
C SER A 255 -17.91 0.67 6.31
N LEU A 256 -16.71 1.17 6.03
CA LEU A 256 -16.42 2.61 6.11
C LEU A 256 -17.31 3.46 5.21
N HIS A 257 -17.76 2.93 4.07
CA HIS A 257 -18.61 3.66 3.14
C HIS A 257 -20.00 4.00 3.72
N HIS A 258 -20.47 3.30 4.75
CA HIS A 258 -21.71 3.66 5.45
C HIS A 258 -21.57 4.95 6.28
N PHE A 259 -20.35 5.34 6.66
CA PHE A 259 -20.04 6.56 7.39
C PHE A 259 -19.44 7.65 6.50
N LEU A 260 -18.69 7.25 5.47
CA LEU A 260 -18.10 8.11 4.45
C LEU A 260 -18.63 7.70 3.08
N PRO A 261 -19.78 8.23 2.61
CA PRO A 261 -20.48 7.73 1.42
C PRO A 261 -19.67 7.78 0.11
N PHE A 262 -18.63 8.60 0.05
CA PHE A 262 -17.72 8.69 -1.09
C PHE A 262 -16.57 7.67 -1.04
N TRP A 263 -16.47 6.85 0.02
CA TRP A 263 -15.48 5.77 0.12
C TRP A 263 -15.87 4.58 -0.76
N ALA A 264 -14.92 4.08 -1.53
CA ALA A 264 -15.05 2.85 -2.30
C ALA A 264 -14.78 1.65 -1.38
N GLY A 265 -15.85 0.94 -1.01
CA GLY A 265 -15.79 -0.25 -0.17
C GLY A 265 -15.61 -1.53 -0.96
N ALA A 266 -15.74 -2.67 -0.27
CA ALA A 266 -15.73 -3.97 -0.90
C ALA A 266 -16.86 -4.12 -1.94
N ASP A 267 -18.04 -3.55 -1.70
CA ASP A 267 -19.16 -3.52 -2.65
C ASP A 267 -18.77 -2.94 -4.04
N HIS A 268 -18.03 -1.83 -4.03
CA HIS A 268 -17.63 -1.12 -5.25
C HIS A 268 -16.66 -1.97 -6.07
N HIS A 269 -15.66 -2.53 -5.40
CA HIS A 269 -14.59 -3.27 -6.03
C HIS A 269 -14.97 -4.73 -6.35
N ASP A 270 -15.83 -5.35 -5.55
CA ASP A 270 -16.41 -6.67 -5.87
C ASP A 270 -17.25 -6.59 -7.17
N THR A 271 -18.08 -5.53 -7.31
CA THR A 271 -18.81 -5.26 -8.57
C THR A 271 -17.86 -5.07 -9.75
N HIS A 272 -16.69 -4.44 -9.53
CA HIS A 272 -15.66 -4.27 -10.54
C HIS A 272 -15.12 -5.63 -11.03
N HIS A 273 -14.72 -6.52 -10.11
CA HIS A 273 -14.26 -7.87 -10.42
C HIS A 273 -15.36 -8.76 -11.04
N GLU A 274 -16.62 -8.54 -10.69
CA GLU A 274 -17.73 -9.32 -11.24
C GLU A 274 -18.03 -8.93 -12.69
N LYS A 275 -17.97 -7.63 -13.01
CA LYS A 275 -18.38 -7.09 -14.32
C LYS A 275 -17.23 -6.81 -15.28
N PHE A 276 -15.99 -6.70 -14.78
CA PHE A 276 -14.78 -6.35 -15.54
C PHE A 276 -14.86 -5.00 -16.27
N ILE A 277 -15.75 -4.11 -15.83
CA ILE A 277 -15.96 -2.79 -16.44
C ILE A 277 -16.45 -1.80 -15.39
N GLY A 278 -15.99 -0.55 -15.47
CA GLY A 278 -16.36 0.52 -14.53
C GLY A 278 -15.80 0.32 -13.12
N ASN A 279 -16.16 1.18 -12.17
CA ASN A 279 -15.70 1.11 -10.77
C ASN A 279 -14.16 1.04 -10.64
N TYR A 280 -13.43 1.92 -11.34
CA TYR A 280 -11.97 1.88 -11.40
C TYR A 280 -11.27 2.52 -10.19
N SER A 281 -12.00 3.27 -9.36
CA SER A 281 -11.42 3.97 -8.20
C SER A 281 -11.05 2.99 -7.10
N SER A 282 -9.98 3.27 -6.35
CA SER A 282 -9.53 2.41 -5.25
C SER A 282 -10.12 2.84 -3.92
N SER A 283 -9.92 4.10 -3.53
CA SER A 283 -10.29 4.61 -2.21
C SER A 283 -11.56 5.45 -2.26
N PHE A 284 -11.76 6.26 -3.30
CA PHE A 284 -12.85 7.22 -3.36
C PHE A 284 -13.66 7.10 -4.65
N ARG A 285 -14.99 7.00 -4.55
CA ARG A 285 -15.91 6.83 -5.69
C ARG A 285 -16.01 8.07 -6.60
N TRP A 286 -15.36 9.18 -6.25
CA TRP A 286 -15.55 10.45 -6.97
C TRP A 286 -15.14 10.39 -8.43
N TRP A 287 -14.12 9.62 -8.79
CA TRP A 287 -13.62 9.63 -10.17
C TRP A 287 -14.58 8.86 -11.06
N ASP A 288 -15.09 7.73 -10.55
CA ASP A 288 -16.14 6.98 -11.21
C ASP A 288 -17.44 7.77 -11.33
N TYR A 289 -17.80 8.54 -10.30
CA TYR A 289 -18.97 9.41 -10.33
C TYR A 289 -18.83 10.54 -11.36
N VAL A 290 -17.71 11.27 -11.33
CA VAL A 290 -17.45 12.44 -12.19
C VAL A 290 -17.38 12.03 -13.66
N LEU A 291 -16.79 10.87 -13.95
CA LEU A 291 -16.59 10.39 -15.33
C LEU A 291 -17.67 9.41 -15.80
N ASP A 292 -18.71 9.20 -14.99
CA ASP A 292 -19.83 8.28 -15.25
C ASP A 292 -19.35 6.86 -15.60
N THR A 293 -18.35 6.37 -14.86
CA THR A 293 -17.79 5.01 -14.99
C THR A 293 -18.22 4.07 -13.87
N GLU A 294 -19.13 4.47 -12.99
CA GLU A 294 -19.71 3.53 -12.02
C GLU A 294 -20.43 2.38 -12.75
N SER A 295 -20.32 1.16 -12.22
CA SER A 295 -20.95 -0.05 -12.72
C SER A 295 -22.01 -0.59 -11.76
N GLY A 296 -22.77 -1.58 -12.23
CA GLY A 296 -23.86 -2.19 -11.46
C GLY A 296 -25.25 -1.66 -11.82
N PRO A 297 -26.30 -2.28 -11.25
CA PRO A 297 -27.70 -2.04 -11.62
C PRO A 297 -28.13 -0.59 -11.34
N GLU A 298 -27.69 -0.03 -10.22
CA GLU A 298 -28.04 1.35 -9.84
C GLU A 298 -27.45 2.37 -10.82
N ALA A 299 -26.17 2.23 -11.19
CA ALA A 299 -25.53 3.09 -12.17
C ALA A 299 -26.20 2.99 -13.55
N ALA A 300 -26.57 1.77 -13.96
CA ALA A 300 -27.31 1.55 -15.20
C ALA A 300 -28.70 2.23 -15.18
N GLN A 301 -29.42 2.14 -14.06
CA GLN A 301 -30.70 2.81 -13.87
C GLN A 301 -30.54 4.34 -13.92
N ARG A 302 -29.57 4.91 -13.18
CA ARG A 302 -29.28 6.36 -13.19
C ARG A 302 -29.00 6.85 -14.61
N ARG A 303 -28.19 6.13 -15.39
CA ARG A 303 -27.90 6.47 -16.79
C ARG A 303 -29.14 6.40 -17.67
N ARG A 304 -30.02 5.40 -17.48
CA ARG A 304 -31.29 5.28 -18.21
C ARG A 304 -32.23 6.44 -17.91
N GLU A 305 -32.39 6.80 -16.64
CA GLU A 305 -33.25 7.92 -16.21
C GLU A 305 -32.75 9.26 -16.75
N ARG A 306 -31.43 9.51 -16.70
CA ARG A 306 -30.80 10.71 -17.31
C ARG A 306 -31.07 10.80 -18.80
N LYS A 307 -30.97 9.68 -19.54
CA LYS A 307 -31.28 9.62 -20.98
C LYS A 307 -32.76 9.95 -21.26
N ILE A 308 -33.68 9.38 -20.49
CA ILE A 308 -35.12 9.66 -20.62
C ILE A 308 -35.42 11.13 -20.32
N ALA A 309 -34.86 11.68 -19.25
CA ALA A 309 -35.05 13.09 -18.88
C ALA A 309 -34.51 14.04 -19.96
N LYS A 310 -33.36 13.73 -20.56
CA LYS A 310 -32.79 14.51 -21.67
C LYS A 310 -33.68 14.44 -22.92
N ALA A 311 -34.23 13.27 -23.25
CA ALA A 311 -35.16 13.12 -24.37
C ALA A 311 -36.45 13.93 -24.17
N LYS A 312 -37.01 13.92 -22.95
CA LYS A 312 -38.20 14.73 -22.61
C LYS A 312 -37.97 16.25 -22.69
N LYS A 313 -36.76 16.72 -22.38
CA LYS A 313 -36.40 18.15 -22.50
C LYS A 313 -36.14 18.60 -23.94
N ALA A 314 -35.91 17.66 -24.84
CA ALA A 314 -35.66 17.92 -26.26
C ALA A 314 -36.94 17.85 -27.12
N GLN A 315 -38.07 17.46 -26.51
CA GLN A 315 -39.43 17.52 -27.07
C GLN A 315 -40.10 18.80 -26.61
#